data_AF-K0K7Q4-F1
#
_entry.id   AF-K0K7Q4-F1
#
_cell.length_a   1.000
_cell.length_b   1.000
_cell.length_c   1.000
_cell.angle_alpha   90.00
_cell.angle_beta   90.00
_cell.angle_gamma   90.00
#
_symmetry.space_group_name_H-M   'P 1'
#
loop_
_entity.id
_entity.type
_entity.pdbx_description
1 polymer ?
#
loop_
_entity_poly.entity_id
_entity_poly.type
_entity_poly.pdbx_seq_one_letter_code
_entity_poly.pdbx_strand_id
1 'polypeptide(L)'
;MPASPDAFRYLGSYLAVDGLPAPGQPVWRTRRGGQRPLTYWAMRRILQRANEKLGTNWTLHDARHTAATRMAGDERLTLAEVQTILRHAHLDTTGRYLTARVEDMHDKLTEHYNRPRPQRVYTAGYDPDDIKAVFGA
;
A
#
# COMPACT_ATOMS: atom_id res chain seq x y z
N MET A 1 6.34 5.06 9.47
CA MET A 1 5.42 4.29 8.62
C MET A 1 4.18 5.13 8.43
N PRO A 2 3.75 5.41 7.18
CA PRO A 2 2.48 6.09 6.97
C PRO A 2 1.34 5.19 7.46
N ALA A 3 0.32 5.80 8.07
CA ALA A 3 -0.90 5.15 8.52
C ALA A 3 -2.06 6.13 8.41
N SER A 4 -3.29 5.62 8.30
CA SER A 4 -4.47 6.47 8.22
C SER A 4 -4.71 7.23 9.53
N PRO A 5 -5.41 8.38 9.50
CA PRO A 5 -5.83 9.09 10.72
C PRO A 5 -6.57 8.19 11.71
N ASP A 6 -7.39 7.27 11.19
CA ASP A 6 -8.14 6.31 12.02
C ASP A 6 -7.24 5.33 12.75
N ALA A 7 -6.16 4.85 12.11
CA ALA A 7 -5.18 3.99 12.75
C ALA A 7 -4.52 4.68 13.94
N PHE A 8 -4.18 5.97 13.80
CA PHE A 8 -3.64 6.78 14.91
C PHE A 8 -4.67 7.01 16.02
N ARG A 9 -5.95 7.20 15.67
CA ARG A 9 -7.03 7.32 16.66
C ARG A 9 -7.15 6.05 17.50
N TYR A 10 -7.18 4.87 16.87
CA TYR A 10 -7.25 3.60 17.59
C TYR A 10 -6.01 3.33 18.45
N LEU A 11 -4.81 3.68 17.95
CA LEU A 11 -3.59 3.60 18.74
C LEU A 11 -3.66 4.53 19.95
N GLY A 12 -4.15 5.76 19.79
CA GLY A 12 -4.35 6.71 20.87
C GLY A 12 -5.32 6.18 21.93
N SER A 13 -6.45 5.60 21.53
CA SER A 13 -7.41 4.98 22.45
C SER A 13 -6.80 3.81 23.23
N TYR A 14 -5.98 2.99 22.59
CA TYR A 14 -5.24 1.92 23.27
C TYR A 14 -4.24 2.49 24.30
N LEU A 15 -3.44 3.47 23.91
CA LEU A 15 -2.42 4.08 24.78
C LEU A 15 -3.03 4.89 25.92
N ALA A 16 -4.21 5.48 25.75
CA ALA A 16 -4.94 6.16 26.81
C ALA A 16 -5.33 5.21 27.96
N VAL A 17 -5.54 3.93 27.65
CA VAL A 17 -5.90 2.91 28.65
C VAL A 17 -4.66 2.21 29.21
N ASP A 18 -3.70 1.86 28.36
CA ASP A 18 -2.54 1.03 28.77
C ASP A 18 -1.28 1.85 29.09
N GLY A 19 -1.31 3.17 28.88
CA GLY A 19 -0.22 4.11 29.13
C GLY A 19 0.85 4.12 28.02
N LEU A 20 1.60 5.21 27.92
CA LEU A 20 2.74 5.32 27.01
C LEU A 20 3.88 4.39 27.46
N PRO A 21 4.44 3.54 26.58
CA PRO A 21 5.63 2.76 26.91
C PRO A 21 6.84 3.67 27.10
N ALA A 22 7.74 3.31 28.01
CA ALA A 22 9.05 3.95 28.11
C ALA A 22 9.87 3.71 26.83
N PRO A 23 10.90 4.54 26.55
CA PRO A 23 11.78 4.33 25.40
C PRO A 23 12.32 2.88 25.36
N GLY A 24 12.25 2.26 24.18
CA GLY A 24 12.70 0.88 23.96
C GLY A 24 11.73 -0.22 24.42
N GLN A 25 10.61 0.13 25.06
CA GLN A 25 9.59 -0.85 25.46
C GLN A 25 8.57 -1.09 24.33
N PRO A 26 7.99 -2.30 24.23
CA PRO A 26 7.01 -2.61 23.20
C PRO A 26 5.71 -1.85 23.42
N VAL A 27 5.16 -1.33 22.31
CA VAL A 27 3.86 -0.65 22.29
C VAL A 27 2.73 -1.61 22.66
N TRP A 28 2.69 -2.77 22.02
CA TRP A 28 1.63 -3.76 22.22
C TRP A 28 1.95 -4.69 23.39
N ARG A 29 1.06 -4.73 24.39
CA ARG A 29 1.25 -5.51 25.62
C ARG A 29 0.00 -6.34 25.93
N THR A 30 0.19 -7.47 26.60
CA THR A 30 -0.92 -8.29 27.11
C THR A 30 -1.57 -7.61 28.31
N ARG A 31 -2.90 -7.57 28.34
CA ARG A 31 -3.67 -6.94 29.43
C ARG A 31 -4.07 -7.90 30.55
N ARG A 32 -4.13 -9.21 30.28
CA ARG A 32 -4.47 -10.23 31.29
C ARG A 32 -3.19 -10.72 31.99
N GLY A 33 -3.20 -10.68 33.32
CA GLY A 33 -2.03 -10.99 34.14
C GLY A 33 -1.02 -9.83 34.14
N GLY A 34 0.26 -10.14 34.30
CA GLY A 34 1.31 -9.12 34.19
C GLY A 34 1.44 -8.58 32.77
N GLN A 35 1.72 -7.28 32.63
CA GLN A 35 2.01 -6.68 31.33
C GLN A 35 3.27 -7.33 30.72
N ARG A 36 3.12 -7.93 29.55
CA ARG A 36 4.21 -8.56 28.79
C ARG A 36 4.11 -8.14 27.32
N PRO A 37 5.22 -8.17 26.57
CA PRO A 37 5.19 -7.91 25.13
C PRO A 37 4.17 -8.80 24.42
N LEU A 38 3.38 -8.24 23.51
CA LEU A 38 2.41 -9.01 22.74
C LEU A 38 3.14 -9.92 21.74
N THR A 39 3.05 -11.23 21.95
CA THR A 39 3.64 -12.21 21.03
C THR A 39 2.76 -12.43 19.80
N TYR A 40 3.35 -12.97 18.73
CA TYR A 40 2.60 -13.37 17.53
C TYR A 40 1.43 -14.30 17.87
N TRP A 41 1.66 -15.30 18.73
CA TRP A 41 0.62 -16.24 19.16
C TRP A 41 -0.51 -15.56 19.93
N ALA A 42 -0.19 -14.60 20.80
CA ALA A 42 -1.19 -13.82 21.51
C ALA A 42 -2.03 -12.99 20.53
N MET A 43 -1.40 -12.34 19.55
CA MET A 43 -2.10 -11.61 18.49
C MET A 43 -2.98 -12.53 17.65
N ARG A 44 -2.48 -13.71 17.26
CA ARG A 44 -3.26 -14.72 16.54
C ARG A 44 -4.49 -15.16 17.32
N ARG A 45 -4.38 -15.35 18.64
CA ARG A 45 -5.53 -15.66 19.51
C ARG A 45 -6.49 -14.48 19.67
N ILE A 46 -6.03 -13.23 19.62
CA ILE A 46 -6.91 -12.04 19.57
C ILE A 46 -7.73 -12.07 18.30
N LEU A 47 -7.08 -12.27 17.15
CA LEU A 47 -7.74 -12.29 15.85
C LEU A 47 -8.73 -13.45 15.72
N GLN A 48 -8.40 -14.64 16.21
CA GLN A 48 -9.33 -15.79 16.22
C GLN A 48 -10.62 -15.48 16.98
N ARG A 49 -10.53 -14.86 18.16
CA ARG A 49 -11.73 -14.47 18.93
C ARG A 49 -12.57 -13.40 18.23
N ALA A 50 -11.91 -12.46 17.54
CA ALA A 50 -12.62 -11.47 16.72
C ALA A 50 -13.35 -12.16 15.54
N ASN A 51 -12.68 -13.10 14.88
CA ASN A 51 -13.25 -13.91 13.80
C ASN A 51 -14.46 -14.72 14.25
N GLU A 52 -14.37 -15.41 15.40
CA GLU A 52 -15.49 -16.16 15.99
C GLU A 52 -16.70 -15.26 16.23
N LYS A 53 -16.48 -14.05 16.75
CA LYS A 53 -17.55 -13.08 17.00
C LYS A 53 -18.18 -12.53 15.72
N LEU A 54 -17.39 -12.39 14.65
CA LEU A 54 -17.82 -11.79 13.39
C LEU A 54 -18.28 -12.82 12.35
N GLY A 55 -18.11 -14.13 12.62
CA GLY A 55 -18.36 -15.19 11.65
C GLY A 55 -17.39 -15.15 10.46
N THR A 56 -16.15 -14.72 10.68
CA THR A 56 -15.12 -14.55 9.64
C THR A 56 -13.93 -15.48 9.86
N ASN A 57 -12.97 -15.47 8.92
CA ASN A 57 -11.76 -16.31 8.98
C ASN A 57 -10.45 -15.55 8.64
N TRP A 58 -10.42 -14.24 8.89
CA TRP A 58 -9.28 -13.37 8.56
C TRP A 58 -7.99 -13.79 9.27
N THR A 59 -6.87 -13.68 8.56
CA THR A 59 -5.51 -13.80 9.10
C THR A 59 -4.80 -12.44 9.11
N LEU A 60 -3.68 -12.33 9.84
CA LEU A 60 -2.84 -11.14 9.79
C LEU A 60 -2.26 -10.90 8.38
N HIS A 61 -2.06 -11.97 7.61
CA HIS A 61 -1.58 -11.88 6.25
C HIS A 61 -2.64 -11.26 5.33
N ASP A 62 -3.92 -11.55 5.55
CA ASP A 62 -5.00 -11.02 4.72
C ASP A 62 -5.14 -9.49 4.85
N ALA A 63 -4.83 -8.94 6.03
CA ALA A 63 -4.75 -7.49 6.22
C ALA A 63 -3.65 -6.87 5.35
N ARG A 64 -2.48 -7.53 5.26
CA ARG A 64 -1.37 -7.10 4.41
C ARG A 64 -1.73 -7.23 2.93
N HIS A 65 -2.35 -8.34 2.53
CA HIS A 65 -2.82 -8.57 1.17
C HIS A 65 -3.82 -7.49 0.76
N THR A 66 -4.82 -7.23 1.60
CA THR A 66 -5.86 -6.23 1.33
C THR A 66 -5.26 -4.83 1.17
N ALA A 67 -4.32 -4.45 2.05
CA ALA A 67 -3.63 -3.16 1.93
C ALA A 67 -2.81 -3.06 0.65
N ALA A 68 -2.07 -4.12 0.30
CA ALA A 68 -1.26 -4.16 -0.91
C ALA A 68 -2.12 -4.03 -2.18
N THR A 69 -3.18 -4.83 -2.30
CA THR A 69 -4.09 -4.79 -3.45
C THR A 69 -4.77 -3.43 -3.59
N ARG A 70 -5.24 -2.82 -2.49
CA ARG A 70 -5.89 -1.51 -2.54
C ARG A 70 -4.92 -0.40 -2.95
N MET A 71 -3.70 -0.40 -2.41
CA MET A 71 -2.70 0.60 -2.78
C MET A 71 -2.21 0.43 -4.22
N ALA A 72 -2.05 -0.81 -4.69
CA ALA A 72 -1.64 -1.07 -6.07
C ALA A 72 -2.73 -0.74 -7.11
N GLY A 73 -4.00 -0.74 -6.68
CA GLY A 73 -5.13 -0.31 -7.50
C GLY A 73 -5.37 1.20 -7.54
N ASP A 74 -4.65 1.98 -6.71
CA ASP A 74 -4.79 3.44 -6.67
C ASP A 74 -3.86 4.10 -7.70
N GLU A 75 -4.43 4.79 -8.69
CA GLU A 75 -3.68 5.49 -9.76
C GLU A 75 -2.74 6.58 -9.24
N ARG A 76 -2.97 7.07 -8.01
CA ARG A 76 -2.12 8.07 -7.37
C ARG A 76 -0.88 7.47 -6.71
N LEU A 77 -0.77 6.14 -6.64
CA LEU A 77 0.35 5.45 -6.02
C LEU A 77 1.12 4.64 -7.07
N THR A 78 2.42 4.82 -7.08
CA THR A 78 3.33 3.99 -7.86
C THR A 78 3.63 2.68 -7.13
N LEU A 79 3.93 1.62 -7.88
CA LEU A 79 4.31 0.33 -7.30
C LEU A 79 5.54 0.43 -6.37
N ALA A 80 6.47 1.34 -6.66
CA ALA A 80 7.65 1.60 -5.84
C ALA A 80 7.29 2.20 -4.46
N GLU A 81 6.32 3.11 -4.42
CA GLU A 81 5.79 3.66 -3.17
C GLU A 81 5.09 2.57 -2.36
N VAL A 82 4.27 1.74 -2.99
CA VAL A 82 3.60 0.60 -2.33
C VAL A 82 4.62 -0.37 -1.74
N GLN A 83 5.69 -0.70 -2.48
CA GLN A 83 6.77 -1.56 -1.99
C GLN A 83 7.46 -0.96 -0.76
N THR A 84 7.76 0.34 -0.81
CA THR A 84 8.42 1.07 0.28
C THR A 84 7.55 1.10 1.54
N ILE A 85 6.25 1.38 1.38
CA ILE A 85 5.27 1.40 2.48
C ILE A 85 5.15 0.03 3.13
N LEU A 86 5.09 -1.04 2.33
CA LEU A 86 4.98 -2.38 2.86
C LEU A 86 6.31 -2.91 3.42
N ARG A 87 7.45 -2.30 3.08
CA ARG A 87 8.80 -2.82 3.36
C ARG A 87 9.03 -4.22 2.78
N HIS A 88 8.57 -4.47 1.56
CA HIS A 88 8.91 -5.71 0.86
C HIS A 88 10.35 -5.63 0.33
N ALA A 89 11.21 -6.56 0.77
CA ALA A 89 12.59 -6.66 0.30
C ALA A 89 12.70 -7.08 -1.18
N HIS A 90 11.72 -7.83 -1.71
CA HIS A 90 11.71 -8.29 -3.11
C HIS A 90 10.38 -8.00 -3.81
N LEU A 91 10.46 -7.50 -5.05
CA LEU A 91 9.30 -7.24 -5.92
C LEU A 91 8.48 -8.52 -6.21
N ASP A 92 9.10 -9.71 -6.21
CA ASP A 92 8.40 -10.99 -6.38
C ASP A 92 7.35 -11.27 -5.29
N THR A 93 7.54 -10.71 -4.08
CA THR A 93 6.50 -10.79 -3.03
C THR A 93 5.36 -9.80 -3.25
N THR A 94 5.59 -8.71 -4.00
CA THR A 94 4.56 -7.73 -4.36
C THR A 94 3.81 -8.14 -5.63
N GLY A 95 4.49 -8.82 -6.57
CA GLY A 95 3.91 -9.34 -7.81
C GLY A 95 2.72 -10.28 -7.61
N ARG A 96 2.69 -11.03 -6.49
CA ARG A 96 1.53 -11.85 -6.09
C ARG A 96 0.26 -11.04 -5.82
N TYR A 97 0.40 -9.76 -5.48
CA TYR A 97 -0.73 -8.86 -5.17
C TYR A 97 -1.16 -8.00 -6.36
N LEU A 98 -0.43 -8.09 -7.47
CA LEU A 98 -0.68 -7.37 -8.73
C LEU A 98 -1.52 -8.21 -9.69
N THR A 99 -2.50 -8.95 -9.20
CA THR A 99 -3.57 -9.43 -10.09
C THR A 99 -4.39 -8.21 -10.50
N ALA A 100 -3.88 -7.47 -11.49
CA ALA A 100 -4.73 -6.66 -12.34
C ALA A 100 -5.80 -7.61 -12.87
N ARG A 101 -7.07 -7.33 -12.58
CA ARG A 101 -8.15 -8.09 -13.20
C ARG A 101 -8.00 -7.91 -14.71
N VAL A 102 -8.29 -8.95 -15.48
CA VAL A 102 -8.09 -8.93 -16.94
C VAL A 102 -8.88 -7.78 -17.57
N GLU A 103 -10.04 -7.48 -16.98
CA GLU A 103 -10.90 -6.37 -17.30
C GLU A 103 -10.19 -5.01 -17.09
N ASP A 104 -9.57 -4.82 -15.92
CA ASP A 104 -8.80 -3.60 -15.63
C ASP A 104 -7.61 -3.41 -16.59
N MET A 105 -7.03 -4.51 -17.10
CA MET A 105 -5.97 -4.45 -18.09
C MET A 105 -6.48 -4.01 -19.45
N HIS A 106 -7.65 -4.51 -19.88
CA HIS A 106 -8.27 -4.12 -21.14
C HIS A 106 -8.65 -2.64 -21.15
N ASP A 107 -9.25 -2.15 -20.08
CA ASP A 107 -9.64 -0.74 -19.96
C ASP A 107 -8.39 0.15 -19.98
N LYS A 108 -7.36 -0.18 -19.19
CA LYS A 108 -6.09 0.58 -19.16
C LYS A 108 -5.34 0.55 -20.49
N LEU A 109 -5.31 -0.59 -21.18
CA LEU A 109 -4.68 -0.69 -22.51
C LEU A 109 -5.45 0.13 -23.53
N THR A 110 -6.78 0.05 -23.51
CA THR A 110 -7.65 0.82 -24.41
C THR A 110 -7.47 2.32 -24.16
N GLU A 111 -7.45 2.76 -22.91
CA GLU A 111 -7.14 4.15 -22.55
C GLU A 111 -5.74 4.58 -23.03
N HIS A 112 -4.73 3.73 -22.82
CA HIS A 112 -3.37 4.01 -23.26
C HIS A 112 -3.26 4.19 -24.78
N TYR A 113 -3.89 3.29 -25.56
CA TYR A 113 -3.86 3.36 -27.03
C TYR A 113 -4.73 4.49 -27.59
N ASN A 114 -5.81 4.86 -26.90
CA ASN A 114 -6.67 5.98 -27.28
C ASN A 114 -6.12 7.33 -26.83
N ARG A 115 -5.04 7.36 -26.02
CA ARG A 115 -4.43 8.61 -25.59
C ARG A 115 -3.83 9.32 -26.81
N PRO A 116 -4.26 10.57 -27.12
CA PRO A 116 -3.70 11.29 -28.24
C PRO A 116 -2.19 11.42 -28.04
N ARG A 117 -1.42 11.02 -29.07
CA ARG A 117 0.04 11.14 -29.04
C ARG A 117 0.37 12.61 -28.72
N PRO A 118 1.18 12.89 -27.69
CA PRO A 118 1.57 14.27 -27.42
C PRO A 118 2.16 14.84 -28.70
N GLN A 119 1.61 15.96 -29.17
CA GLN A 119 2.19 16.67 -30.30
C GLN A 119 3.64 16.99 -29.92
N ARG A 120 4.56 16.59 -30.78
CA ARG A 120 5.96 16.94 -30.62
C ARG A 120 6.06 18.45 -30.79
N VAL A 121 6.08 19.17 -29.67
CA VAL A 121 6.37 20.60 -29.65
C VAL A 121 7.85 20.72 -29.39
N TYR A 122 8.58 21.26 -30.36
CA TYR A 122 9.99 21.59 -30.17
C TYR A 122 10.10 22.83 -29.28
N THR A 123 11.10 22.86 -28.40
CA THR A 123 11.35 23.98 -27.49
C THR A 123 11.49 25.29 -28.28
N ALA A 124 10.86 26.37 -27.81
CA ALA A 124 10.94 27.68 -28.45
C ALA A 124 12.40 28.14 -28.57
N GLY A 125 12.85 28.41 -29.79
CA GLY A 125 14.24 28.81 -30.10
C GLY A 125 14.90 28.00 -31.23
N TYR A 126 14.32 26.87 -31.62
CA TYR A 126 14.73 26.16 -32.84
C TYR A 126 14.00 26.68 -34.07
N ASP A 127 14.75 26.91 -35.15
CA ASP A 127 14.20 27.23 -36.46
C ASP A 127 13.45 26.00 -37.02
N PRO A 128 12.20 26.14 -37.49
CA PRO A 128 11.45 25.05 -38.11
C PRO A 128 12.19 24.36 -39.26
N ASP A 129 13.01 25.08 -40.02
CA ASP A 129 13.73 24.54 -41.17
C ASP A 129 14.88 23.61 -40.76
N ASP A 130 15.57 23.92 -39.65
CA ASP A 130 16.61 23.05 -39.08
C ASP A 130 16.03 21.73 -38.59
N ILE A 131 14.84 21.80 -38.00
CA ILE A 131 14.12 20.62 -37.49
C ILE A 131 13.70 19.72 -38.66
N LYS A 132 13.23 20.31 -39.76
CA LYS A 132 12.86 19.59 -40.99
C LYS A 132 14.07 18.94 -41.66
N ALA A 133 15.22 19.60 -41.65
CA ALA A 133 16.46 19.06 -42.21
C ALA A 133 16.96 17.82 -41.44
N VAL A 134 16.82 17.80 -40.11
CA VAL A 134 17.30 16.70 -39.25
C VAL A 134 16.29 15.56 -39.13
N PHE A 135 14.99 15.87 -39.05
CA PHE A 135 13.94 14.88 -38.73
C PHE A 135 12.95 14.59 -39.87
N GLY A 136 13.01 15.34 -40.97
CA GLY A 136 12.30 15.02 -42.22
C GLY A 136 10.77 15.18 -42.21
N ALA A 137 10.20 15.89 -41.23
CA ALA A 137 8.75 16.16 -41.17
C ALA A 137 8.43 17.59 -41.62
#